data_AF-A0A963SRW4-F1
#
_entry.id   AF-A0A963SRW4-F1
#
_cell.length_a   1.000
_cell.length_b   1.000
_cell.length_c   1.000
_cell.angle_alpha   90.00
_cell.angle_beta   90.00
_cell.angle_gamma   90.00
#
_symmetry.space_group_name_H-M   'P 1'
#
loop_
_entity.id
_entity.type
_entity.pdbx_description
1 polymer ?
#
loop_
_entity_poly.entity_id
_entity_poly.type
_entity_poly.pdbx_seq_one_letter_code
_entity_poly.pdbx_strand_id
1 'polypeptide(L)' 'MVAIPQKQEKLARIIELIAGGKGVTESCREVGVSEKTYYRWKRELEEQL' A
#
# COMPACT_ATOMS: atom_id res chain seq x y z
N MET A 1 -17.54 13.08 -0.81
CA MET A 1 -16.56 12.00 -1.07
C MET A 1 -15.40 12.21 -0.12
N VAL A 2 -15.34 11.48 1.00
CA VAL A 2 -14.23 11.60 1.94
C VAL A 2 -13.09 10.79 1.36
N ALA A 3 -12.12 11.46 0.74
CA ALA A 3 -10.82 10.88 0.46
C ALA A 3 -10.27 10.41 1.81
N ILE A 4 -10.19 9.10 2.02
CA ILE A 4 -9.60 8.55 3.24
C ILE A 4 -8.09 8.80 3.11
N PRO A 5 -7.50 9.78 3.82
CA PRO A 5 -6.08 10.13 3.66
C PRO A 5 -5.16 8.93 3.95
N GLN A 6 -5.66 8.00 4.77
CA GLN A 6 -4.92 6.82 5.22
C GLN A 6 -4.64 5.81 4.09
N LYS A 7 -5.39 5.77 2.97
CA LYS A 7 -5.12 4.79 1.89
C LYS A 7 -3.81 5.11 1.16
N GLN A 8 -3.64 6.34 0.70
CA GLN A 8 -2.45 6.75 -0.05
C GLN A 8 -1.21 6.77 0.84
N GLU A 9 -1.35 7.27 2.08
CA GLU A 9 -0.25 7.32 3.04
C GLU A 9 0.25 5.91 3.38
N LYS A 10 -0.66 4.96 3.64
CA LYS A 10 -0.31 3.56 3.88
C LYS A 10 0.34 2.91 2.65
N LEU A 11 -0.19 3.17 1.45
CA LEU A 11 0.37 2.63 0.20
C LEU A 11 1.80 3.16 -0.04
N ALA A 12 2.01 4.47 0.11
CA ALA A 12 3.33 5.09 0.00
C ALA A 12 4.30 4.47 1.00
N ARG A 13 3.88 4.30 2.25
CA ARG A 13 4.70 3.68 3.30
C ARG A 13 5.09 2.24 2.94
N ILE A 14 4.16 1.44 2.43
CA ILE A 14 4.44 0.07 1.98
C ILE A 14 5.46 0.08 0.83
N ILE A 15 5.30 0.99 -0.15
CA ILE A 15 6.23 1.12 -1.29
C ILE A 15 7.63 1.54 -0.83
N GLU A 16 7.75 2.49 0.10
CA GLU A 16 9.04 2.89 0.68
C GLU A 16 9.74 1.73 1.38
N LEU A 17 9.00 0.94 2.17
CA LEU A 17 9.55 -0.24 2.86
C LEU A 17 10.02 -1.30 1.85
N ILE A 18 9.24 -1.53 0.79
CA ILE A 18 9.60 -2.47 -0.28
C ILE A 18 10.84 -1.97 -1.05
N ALA A 19 10.90 -0.68 -1.37
CA ALA A 19 12.06 -0.06 -2.01
C ALA A 19 13.31 -0.15 -1.14
N GLY A 20 13.15 -0.12 0.19
CA GLY A 20 14.21 -0.36 1.17
C GLY A 20 14.63 -1.83 1.32
N GLY A 21 14.04 -2.76 0.56
CA GLY A 21 14.38 -4.18 0.56
C GLY A 21 13.54 -5.07 1.48
N LYS A 22 12.51 -4.52 2.14
CA LYS A 22 11.55 -5.36 2.90
C LYS A 22 10.58 -6.07 1.95
N GLY A 23 10.14 -7.26 2.34
CA GLY A 23 9.11 -7.99 1.62
C GLY A 23 7.74 -7.29 1.70
N VAL A 24 6.89 -7.52 0.69
CA VAL A 24 5.49 -7.02 0.67
C VAL A 24 4.75 -7.44 1.93
N THR A 25 4.84 -8.72 2.33
CA THR A 25 4.15 -9.27 3.50
C THR A 25 4.58 -8.59 4.81
N GLU A 26 5.87 -8.35 4.99
CA GLU A 26 6.41 -7.69 6.19
C GLU A 26 6.02 -6.21 6.24
N SER A 27 6.12 -5.52 5.10
CA SER A 27 5.69 -4.12 4.96
C SER A 27 4.18 -3.96 5.21
N CYS A 28 3.38 -4.90 4.73
CA CYS A 28 1.93 -4.93 4.93
C CYS A 28 1.58 -5.12 6.41
N ARG A 29 2.30 -6.02 7.10
CA ARG A 29 2.14 -6.27 8.53
C ARG A 29 2.56 -5.08 9.38
N GLU A 30 3.65 -4.41 9.02
CA GLU A 30 4.16 -3.21 9.71
C GLU A 30 3.18 -2.04 9.60
N VAL A 31 2.53 -1.88 8.45
CA VAL A 31 1.55 -0.81 8.19
C VAL A 31 0.13 -1.19 8.65
N GLY A 32 -0.10 -2.44 9.06
CA GLY A 32 -1.41 -2.92 9.50
C GLY A 32 -2.43 -3.02 8.37
N VAL A 33 -1.98 -3.43 7.19
CA VAL A 33 -2.79 -3.66 5.99
C VAL A 33 -2.74 -5.15 5.64
N SER A 34 -3.77 -5.66 4.99
CA SER A 34 -3.74 -7.01 4.41
C SER A 34 -3.17 -6.97 3.00
N GLU A 35 -2.42 -8.00 2.61
CA GLU A 35 -1.80 -8.09 1.28
C GLU A 35 -2.84 -7.91 0.16
N LYS A 36 -4.03 -8.49 0.33
CA LYS A 36 -5.17 -8.31 -0.58
C LYS A 36 -5.54 -6.83 -0.81
N THR A 37 -5.50 -6.03 0.26
CA THR A 37 -5.80 -4.59 0.20
C THR A 37 -4.69 -3.84 -0.51
N TYR A 38 -3.42 -4.18 -0.25
CA TYR A 38 -2.28 -3.63 -0.98
C TYR A 38 -2.37 -3.92 -2.49
N TYR A 39 -2.59 -5.18 -2.88
CA TYR A 39 -2.72 -5.55 -4.30
C TYR A 39 -3.90 -4.86 -4.98
N ARG A 40 -5.04 -4.75 -4.28
CA ARG A 40 -6.20 -4.01 -4.79
C ARG A 40 -5.86 -2.53 -4.99
N TRP A 41 -5.22 -1.88 -4.03
CA TRP A 41 -4.83 -0.48 -4.14
C TRP A 41 -3.81 -0.24 -5.24
N LYS A 42 -2.84 -1.13 -5.38
CA LYS A 42 -1.85 -1.11 -6.48
C LYS A 42 -2.56 -1.19 -7.83
N ARG A 43 -3.51 -2.12 -7.98
CA ARG A 43 -4.28 -2.26 -9.22
C ARG A 43 -5.15 -1.04 -9.52
N GLU A 44 -5.82 -0.48 -8.51
CA GLU A 44 -6.58 0.77 -8.68
C GLU A 44 -5.69 1.95 -9.07
N LEU A 45 -4.42 1.98 -8.64
CA LEU A 45 -3.45 2.99 -9.04
C LEU A 45 -3.00 2.81 -10.50
N GLU A 46 -2.75 1.56 -10.90
CA GLU A 46 -2.39 1.19 -12.28
C GLU A 46 -3.56 1.44 -13.25
N GLU A 47 -4.82 1.25 -12.83
CA GLU A 47 -6.01 1.56 -13.65
C GLU A 47 -6.29 3.07 -13.75
N GLN A 48 -5.70 3.90 -12.87
CA GLN A 48 -5.85 5.36 -12.89
C GLN A 48 -4.74 6.08 -13.68
N LEU A 49 -3.71 5.36 -14.15
CA LEU A 49 -2.58 5.88 -14.91
C LEU A 49 -2.72 5.54 -16.40
#